data_AF-A0A2S9FZW9-F1
#
_entry.id   AF-A0A2S9FZW9-F1
#
_cell.length_a   1.000
_cell.length_b   1.000
_cell.length_c   1.000
_cell.angle_alpha   90.00
_cell.angle_beta   90.00
_cell.angle_gamma   90.00
#
_symmetry.space_group_name_H-M   'P 1'
#
loop_
_entity.id
_entity.type
_entity.pdbx_description
1 polymer ?
#
loop_
_entity_poly.entity_id
_entity_poly.type
_entity_poly.pdbx_seq_one_letter_code
_entity_poly.pdbx_strand_id
1 'polypeptide(L)'
;TGEIGSMVLWPEIVDALDGRTPVLAAGGIGTGRQVAAALALGAQGVWMGSAFLTSAEYDLGVRQASGVSTIQQAMLDATSSDTVR
;
A
#
# COMPACT_ATOMS: atom_id res chain seq x y z
N THR A 1 -6.08 -8.88 6.44
CA THR A 1 -4.73 -8.47 6.87
C THR A 1 -3.98 -9.64 7.47
N GLY A 2 -2.64 -9.66 7.39
CA GLY A 2 -1.82 -10.71 8.00
C GLY A 2 -1.74 -10.60 9.53
N GLU A 3 -1.20 -11.62 10.20
CA GLU A 3 -1.09 -11.67 11.67
C GLU A 3 0.07 -10.85 12.22
N ILE A 4 1.16 -10.73 11.45
CA ILE A 4 2.35 -9.97 11.83
C ILE A 4 2.31 -8.60 11.15
N GLY A 5 2.47 -7.54 11.94
CA GLY A 5 2.47 -6.17 11.43
C GLY A 5 3.77 -5.82 10.69
N SER A 6 3.66 -4.94 9.69
CA SER A 6 4.77 -4.51 8.82
C SER A 6 6.00 -3.99 9.54
N MET A 7 5.82 -3.27 10.67
CA MET A 7 6.93 -2.75 11.48
C MET A 7 7.86 -3.85 12.03
N VAL A 8 7.34 -5.07 12.20
CA VAL A 8 8.10 -6.24 12.67
C VAL A 8 8.49 -7.14 11.50
N LEU A 9 7.53 -7.41 10.60
CA LEU A 9 7.72 -8.35 9.51
C LEU A 9 8.79 -7.90 8.49
N TRP A 10 8.81 -6.61 8.12
CA TRP A 10 9.75 -6.14 7.10
C TRP A 10 11.22 -6.29 7.50
N PRO A 11 11.69 -5.79 8.67
CA PRO A 11 13.08 -5.97 9.06
C PRO A 11 13.46 -7.44 9.26
N GLU A 12 12.54 -8.27 9.78
CA GLU A 12 12.78 -9.73 9.92
C GLU A 12 13.13 -10.38 8.57
N ILE A 13 12.38 -10.05 7.51
CA ILE A 13 12.65 -10.57 6.16
C ILE A 13 13.91 -9.98 5.55
N VAL A 14 14.16 -8.68 5.74
CA VAL A 14 15.38 -8.02 5.25
C VAL A 14 16.63 -8.66 5.86
N ASP A 15 16.63 -8.85 7.18
CA ASP A 15 17.75 -9.45 7.92
C ASP A 15 17.97 -10.92 7.49
N ALA A 16 16.89 -11.69 7.33
CA ALA A 16 16.97 -13.10 6.90
C ALA A 16 17.57 -13.27 5.49
N LEU A 17 17.43 -12.27 4.63
CA LEU A 17 17.97 -12.30 3.28
C LEU A 17 19.44 -11.90 3.21
N ASP A 18 19.98 -11.23 4.22
CA ASP A 18 21.40 -10.84 4.33
C ASP A 18 21.94 -10.21 3.03
N GLY A 19 21.16 -9.27 2.48
CA GLY A 19 21.51 -8.55 1.25
C GLY A 19 21.52 -9.38 -0.04
N ARG A 20 21.16 -10.67 -0.01
CA ARG A 20 21.18 -11.55 -1.19
C ARG A 20 20.14 -11.17 -2.25
N THR A 21 19.07 -10.48 -1.86
CA THR A 21 17.99 -10.09 -2.79
C THR A 21 17.31 -8.81 -2.29
N PRO A 22 17.02 -7.84 -3.16
CA PRO A 22 16.26 -6.65 -2.80
C PRO A 22 14.85 -7.00 -2.29
N VAL A 23 14.40 -6.32 -1.25
CA VAL A 23 13.08 -6.46 -0.64
C VAL A 23 12.24 -5.22 -0.96
N LEU A 24 11.03 -5.45 -1.46
CA LEU A 24 10.00 -4.43 -1.59
C LEU A 24 9.01 -4.55 -0.43
N ALA A 25 8.91 -3.51 0.39
CA ALA A 25 7.93 -3.44 1.46
C ALA A 25 6.52 -3.28 0.86
N ALA A 26 5.55 -4.06 1.35
CA ALA A 26 4.17 -4.03 0.85
C ALA A 26 3.17 -4.06 2.01
N GLY A 27 1.99 -3.50 1.76
CA GLY A 27 0.87 -3.47 2.70
C GLY A 27 0.87 -2.22 3.59
N GLY A 28 -0.22 -1.44 3.52
CA GLY A 28 -0.42 -0.24 4.36
C GLY A 28 0.39 1.00 3.96
N ILE A 29 1.00 1.02 2.77
CA ILE A 29 1.80 2.13 2.26
C ILE A 29 0.98 2.94 1.26
N GLY A 30 0.73 4.21 1.57
CA GLY A 30 0.04 5.17 0.70
C GLY A 30 0.52 6.62 0.84
N THR A 31 1.56 6.88 1.63
CA THR A 31 2.08 8.23 1.91
C THR A 31 3.61 8.22 1.95
N GLY A 32 4.25 9.37 1.67
CA GLY A 32 5.71 9.48 1.68
C GLY A 32 6.36 9.11 3.02
N ARG A 33 5.70 9.40 4.17
CA ARG A 33 6.17 8.97 5.50
C ARG A 33 6.22 7.45 5.66
N GLN A 34 5.27 6.71 5.06
CA GLN A 34 5.26 5.25 5.12
C GLN A 34 6.33 4.67 4.18
N VAL A 35 6.59 5.32 3.04
CA VAL A 35 7.73 4.99 2.18
C VAL A 35 9.04 5.18 2.94
N ALA A 36 9.23 6.33 3.59
CA ALA A 36 10.42 6.60 4.39
C ALA A 36 10.60 5.58 5.52
N ALA A 37 9.52 5.19 6.22
CA ALA A 37 9.57 4.15 7.23
C ALA A 37 10.00 2.79 6.66
N ALA A 38 9.47 2.38 5.51
CA ALA A 38 9.87 1.15 4.84
C ALA A 38 11.38 1.14 4.47
N LEU A 39 11.87 2.25 3.91
CA LEU A 39 13.28 2.40 3.56
C LEU A 39 14.18 2.40 4.82
N ALA A 40 13.73 3.06 5.90
CA ALA A 40 14.44 3.07 7.17
C ALA A 40 14.50 1.68 7.83
N LEU A 41 13.52 0.82 7.56
CA LEU A 41 13.49 -0.59 8.00
C LEU A 41 14.30 -1.53 7.09
N GLY A 42 15.04 -0.99 6.11
CA GLY A 42 15.98 -1.74 5.29
C GLY A 42 15.44 -2.26 3.95
N ALA A 43 14.18 -1.96 3.61
CA ALA A 43 13.66 -2.28 2.29
C ALA A 43 14.29 -1.40 1.19
N GLN A 44 14.44 -1.93 -0.01
CA GLN A 44 15.01 -1.21 -1.17
C GLN A 44 13.94 -0.49 -1.99
N GLY A 45 12.67 -0.69 -1.66
CA GLY A 45 11.55 -0.01 -2.30
C GLY A 45 10.22 -0.40 -1.67
N VAL A 46 9.14 0.08 -2.28
CA VAL A 46 7.77 -0.17 -1.83
C VAL A 46 6.90 -0.68 -2.97
N TRP A 47 5.96 -1.56 -2.64
CA TRP A 47 4.87 -1.99 -3.52
C TRP A 47 3.55 -1.46 -2.97
N MET A 48 2.86 -0.64 -3.77
CA MET A 48 1.55 -0.08 -3.43
C MET A 48 0.44 -0.69 -4.30
N GLY A 49 -0.75 -0.87 -3.72
CA GLY A 49 -1.94 -1.37 -4.40
C GLY A 49 -3.07 -0.36 -4.33
N SER A 50 -3.70 -0.21 -3.15
CA SER A 50 -4.87 0.66 -2.94
C SER A 50 -4.64 2.10 -3.38
N ALA A 51 -3.43 2.65 -3.25
CA ALA A 51 -3.10 4.00 -3.70
C ALA A 51 -3.28 4.20 -5.22
N PHE A 52 -3.09 3.16 -6.04
CA PHE A 52 -3.32 3.24 -7.49
C PHE A 52 -4.79 3.15 -7.88
N LEU A 53 -5.66 2.61 -7.00
CA LEU A 53 -7.10 2.55 -7.26
C LEU A 53 -7.76 3.93 -7.26
N THR A 54 -7.05 4.95 -6.78
CA THR A 54 -7.48 6.36 -6.80
C THR A 54 -6.72 7.19 -7.84
N SER A 55 -5.91 6.58 -8.71
CA SER A 55 -5.23 7.30 -9.80
C SER A 55 -6.21 7.66 -10.93
N ALA A 56 -5.89 8.66 -11.75
CA ALA A 56 -6.76 9.14 -12.82
C ALA A 56 -6.99 8.08 -13.92
N GLU A 57 -6.04 7.17 -14.10
CA GLU A 57 -6.05 6.08 -15.08
C GLU A 57 -6.89 4.88 -14.63
N TYR A 58 -7.22 4.78 -13.34
CA TYR A 58 -8.05 3.69 -12.84
C TYR A 58 -9.51 3.89 -13.26
N ASP A 59 -10.08 2.91 -13.96
CA ASP A 59 -11.42 3.02 -14.56
C ASP A 59 -12.25 1.75 -14.36
N LEU A 60 -12.46 1.38 -13.09
CA LEU A 60 -13.44 0.36 -12.72
C LEU A 60 -14.68 1.03 -12.12
N GLY A 61 -15.88 0.62 -12.55
CA GLY A 61 -17.15 1.15 -12.07
C GLY A 61 -17.82 2.13 -13.03
N VAL A 62 -18.92 2.75 -12.60
CA VAL A 62 -19.66 3.71 -13.40
C VAL A 62 -19.02 5.09 -13.24
N ARG A 63 -18.63 5.72 -14.36
CA ARG A 63 -18.08 7.07 -14.35
C ARG A 63 -19.16 8.10 -13.99
N GLN A 64 -18.90 8.88 -12.95
CA GLN A 64 -19.81 9.90 -12.47
C GLN A 64 -19.57 11.23 -13.18
N ALA A 65 -20.52 12.17 -13.06
CA ALA A 65 -20.38 13.53 -13.60
C ALA A 65 -19.19 14.29 -13.00
N SER A 66 -18.72 13.92 -11.80
CA SER A 66 -17.52 14.46 -11.14
C SER A 66 -16.21 14.03 -11.81
N GLY A 67 -16.24 13.07 -12.73
CA GLY A 67 -15.06 12.55 -13.43
C GLY A 67 -14.40 11.34 -12.75
N VAL A 68 -14.76 10.99 -11.52
CA VAL A 68 -14.33 9.76 -10.84
C VAL A 68 -15.37 8.63 -10.99
N SER A 69 -14.92 7.39 -10.98
CA SER A 69 -15.80 6.22 -10.99
C SER A 69 -16.44 5.98 -9.63
N THR A 70 -17.53 5.19 -9.59
CA THR A 70 -18.14 4.76 -8.32
C THR A 70 -17.18 4.00 -7.41
N ILE A 71 -16.24 3.22 -7.96
CA ILE A 71 -15.23 2.52 -7.16
C ILE A 71 -14.18 3.51 -6.63
N GLN A 72 -13.72 4.46 -7.45
CA GLN A 72 -12.80 5.51 -6.98
C GLN A 72 -13.42 6.31 -5.84
N GLN A 73 -14.69 6.71 -5.98
CA GLN A 73 -15.40 7.44 -4.92
C GLN A 73 -15.48 6.62 -3.63
N ALA A 74 -15.84 5.34 -3.72
CA ALA A 74 -15.86 4.45 -2.55
C ALA A 74 -14.48 4.32 -1.88
N MET A 75 -13.39 4.25 -2.66
CA MET A 75 -12.02 4.20 -2.13
C MET A 75 -11.59 5.52 -1.48
N LEU A 76 -12.06 6.66 -2.00
CA LEU A 76 -11.79 8.00 -1.43
C LEU A 76 -12.55 8.22 -0.10
N ASP A 77 -13.77 7.70 0.00
CA ASP A 77 -14.59 7.82 1.21
C ASP A 77 -14.20 6.80 2.30
N ALA A 78 -13.45 5.75 1.94
CA ALA A 78 -13.03 4.70 2.86
C ALA A 78 -11.99 5.18 3.89
N THR A 79 -12.12 4.66 5.10
CA THR A 79 -11.20 4.82 6.22
C THR A 79 -10.41 3.53 6.47
N SER A 80 -9.45 3.55 7.40
CA SER A 80 -8.68 2.35 7.75
C SER A 80 -9.51 1.23 8.39
N SER A 81 -10.74 1.53 8.85
CA SER A 81 -11.68 0.52 9.38
C SER A 81 -12.60 -0.10 8.32
N ASP A 82 -12.63 0.43 7.10
CA ASP A 82 -13.52 -0.06 6.02
C ASP A 82 -12.90 -1.24 5.25
N THR A 83 -12.16 -2.09 5.97
CA THR A 83 -11.57 -3.33 5.45
C THR A 83 -11.96 -4.48 6.35
N VAL A 84 -12.37 -5.60 5.75
CA VAL A 84 -12.72 -6.85 6.45
C VAL A 84 -11.62 -7.88 6.25
N ARG A 85 -11.46 -8.80 7.21
CA ARG A 85 -10.49 -9.91 7.13
C ARG A 85 -11.09 -11.12 6.41
#